data_AF-A0A167X1S0-F1
#
_entry.id   AF-A0A167X1S0-F1
#
_cell.length_a   1.000
_cell.length_b   1.000
_cell.length_c   1.000
_cell.angle_alpha   90.00
_cell.angle_beta   90.00
_cell.angle_gamma   90.00
#
_symmetry.space_group_name_H-M   'P 1'
#
loop_
_entity.id
_entity.type
_entity.pdbx_description
1 polymer ?
#
loop_
_entity_poly.entity_id
_entity_poly.type
_entity_poly.pdbx_seq_one_letter_code
_entity_poly.pdbx_strand_id
1 'polypeptide(L)'
;MWPHVEINETADLYIVLLDSIFSDPHATPSGREGYYYAENGEYSGYDSDKAVTLAAQELGLSKYTEPTSFTDEELQAEPKLLFFGTHCLCRADRSRSIGWAPVKTTAGFFASVRPEVEAVAKASTAVAN
;
A
#
# COMPACT_ATOMS: atom_id res chain seq x y z
N MET A 1 4.92 6.92 8.04
CA MET A 1 4.02 5.75 8.04
C MET A 1 2.94 5.95 7.01
N TRP A 2 2.57 4.86 6.33
CA TRP A 2 1.54 4.82 5.30
C TRP A 2 0.62 3.62 5.54
N PRO A 3 -0.71 3.78 5.46
CA PRO A 3 -1.63 2.68 5.62
C PRO A 3 -1.58 1.80 4.37
N HIS A 4 -1.79 0.51 4.54
CA HIS A 4 -1.98 -0.42 3.42
C HIS A 4 -3.09 -1.41 3.72
N VAL A 5 -3.58 -2.03 2.66
CA VAL A 5 -4.58 -3.08 2.67
C VAL A 5 -4.39 -3.93 1.42
N GLU A 6 -4.70 -5.21 1.50
CA GLU A 6 -4.63 -6.07 0.33
C GLU A 6 -5.80 -5.74 -0.63
N ILE A 7 -5.56 -5.84 -1.93
CA ILE A 7 -6.51 -5.33 -2.94
C ILE A 7 -7.83 -6.09 -2.98
N ASN A 8 -7.82 -7.41 -2.74
CA ASN A 8 -9.04 -8.20 -2.68
C ASN A 8 -9.83 -7.88 -1.40
N GLU A 9 -9.14 -7.62 -0.28
CA GLU A 9 -9.81 -7.15 0.94
C GLU A 9 -10.44 -5.77 0.77
N THR A 10 -9.89 -4.92 -0.11
CA THR A 10 -10.56 -3.67 -0.50
C THR A 10 -11.83 -3.95 -1.29
N ALA A 11 -11.83 -4.94 -2.19
CA ALA A 11 -13.03 -5.36 -2.90
C ALA A 11 -14.10 -5.92 -1.94
N ASP A 12 -13.69 -6.72 -0.94
CA ASP A 12 -14.58 -7.22 0.10
C ASP A 12 -15.25 -6.07 0.88
N LEU A 13 -14.54 -4.97 1.15
CA LEU A 13 -15.13 -3.79 1.78
C LEU A 13 -16.27 -3.22 0.93
N TYR A 14 -16.07 -3.11 -0.39
CA TYR A 14 -17.12 -2.59 -1.27
C TYR A 14 -18.35 -3.50 -1.29
N ILE A 15 -18.15 -4.83 -1.27
CA ILE A 15 -19.25 -5.80 -1.19
C ILE A 15 -20.02 -5.63 0.11
N VAL A 16 -19.34 -5.63 1.25
CA VAL A 16 -19.95 -5.46 2.58
C VAL A 16 -20.68 -4.12 2.71
N LEU A 17 -20.09 -3.04 2.20
CA LEU A 17 -20.72 -1.72 2.19
C LEU A 17 -22.00 -1.71 1.35
N LEU A 18 -21.97 -2.33 0.17
CA LEU A 18 -23.13 -2.40 -0.71
C LEU A 18 -24.26 -3.24 -0.08
N ASP A 19 -23.93 -4.37 0.51
CA ASP A 19 -24.87 -5.23 1.23
C ASP A 19 -25.50 -4.49 2.42
N SER A 20 -24.71 -3.71 3.17
CA SER A 20 -25.19 -2.86 4.26
C SER A 20 -26.19 -1.80 3.76
N ILE A 21 -25.87 -1.14 2.63
CA ILE A 21 -26.74 -0.15 2.00
C ILE A 21 -28.07 -0.78 1.56
N PHE A 22 -28.04 -1.95 0.93
CA PHE A 22 -29.26 -2.60 0.45
C PHE A 22 -30.10 -3.25 1.56
N SER A 23 -29.47 -3.67 2.66
CA SER A 23 -30.17 -4.27 3.79
C SER A 23 -30.91 -3.21 4.62
N ASP A 24 -30.25 -2.09 4.93
CA ASP A 24 -30.86 -0.94 5.59
C ASP A 24 -30.12 0.36 5.21
N PRO A 25 -30.68 1.15 4.27
CA PRO A 25 -30.11 2.43 3.88
C PRO A 25 -29.98 3.44 5.02
N HIS A 26 -30.76 3.32 6.10
CA HIS A 26 -30.70 4.22 7.25
C HIS A 26 -29.62 3.81 8.25
N ALA A 27 -29.26 2.52 8.30
CA ALA A 27 -28.16 2.02 9.12
C ALA A 27 -26.77 2.26 8.50
N THR A 28 -26.70 2.68 7.24
CA THR A 28 -25.44 2.93 6.53
C THR A 28 -25.27 4.42 6.23
N PRO A 29 -24.59 5.20 7.11
CA PRO A 29 -24.42 6.63 6.91
C PRO A 29 -23.72 6.98 5.59
N SER A 30 -24.11 8.13 5.04
CA SER A 30 -23.54 8.73 3.84
C SER A 30 -23.11 10.19 4.08
N GLY A 31 -22.50 10.84 3.09
CA GLY A 31 -22.03 12.22 3.20
C GLY A 31 -20.83 12.35 4.15
N ARG A 32 -20.87 13.29 5.09
CA ARG A 32 -19.76 13.50 6.06
C ARG A 32 -19.52 12.31 6.98
N GLU A 33 -20.56 11.53 7.23
CA GLU A 33 -20.47 10.30 8.02
C GLU A 33 -20.25 9.06 7.13
N GLY A 34 -20.12 9.23 5.81
CA GLY A 34 -20.03 8.14 4.84
C GLY A 34 -18.61 7.71 4.47
N TYR A 35 -17.62 7.99 5.30
CA TYR A 35 -16.23 7.61 5.02
C TYR A 35 -15.93 6.23 5.59
N TYR A 36 -15.71 5.27 4.68
CA TYR A 36 -15.31 3.90 4.97
C TYR A 36 -13.92 3.69 4.39
N TYR A 37 -12.89 3.71 5.26
CA TYR A 37 -11.51 3.52 4.84
C TYR A 37 -11.18 2.03 4.72
N ALA A 38 -10.22 1.70 3.86
CA ALA A 38 -9.64 0.38 3.79
C ALA A 38 -8.20 0.47 4.32
N GLU A 39 -7.97 0.00 5.55
CA GLU A 39 -6.63 -0.24 6.05
C GLU A 39 -6.58 -1.49 6.94
N ASN A 40 -5.49 -2.25 6.81
CA ASN A 40 -5.21 -3.39 7.69
C ASN A 40 -3.72 -3.53 8.02
N GLY A 41 -3.05 -2.39 8.18
CA GLY A 41 -1.64 -2.33 8.54
C GLY A 41 -1.03 -1.01 8.12
N GLU A 42 0.23 -0.83 8.51
CA GLU A 42 1.04 0.32 8.15
C GLU A 42 2.48 -0.09 7.88
N TYR A 43 3.17 0.70 7.06
CA TYR A 43 4.60 0.54 6.76
C TYR A 43 5.30 1.91 6.70
N SER A 44 6.62 1.92 6.85
CA SER A 44 7.44 3.11 6.59
C SER A 44 7.96 3.06 5.14
N GLY A 45 8.10 4.21 4.49
CA GLY A 45 8.68 4.26 3.13
C GLY A 45 10.09 3.65 3.08
N TYR A 46 10.88 3.88 4.13
CA TYR A 46 12.19 3.27 4.26
C TYR A 46 12.13 1.73 4.27
N ASP A 47 11.21 1.12 5.03
CA ASP A 47 11.09 -0.34 5.07
C ASP A 47 10.65 -0.92 3.72
N SER A 48 9.74 -0.25 2.99
CA SER A 48 9.37 -0.68 1.64
C SER A 48 10.53 -0.58 0.67
N ASP A 49 11.26 0.54 0.68
CA ASP A 49 12.38 0.76 -0.24
C ASP A 49 13.53 -0.21 0.05
N LYS A 50 13.74 -0.53 1.33
CA LYS A 50 14.71 -1.55 1.75
C LYS A 50 14.31 -2.95 1.30
N ALA A 51 13.04 -3.32 1.44
CA ALA A 51 12.56 -4.62 0.96
C ALA A 51 12.75 -4.76 -0.56
N VAL A 52 12.46 -3.69 -1.32
CA VAL A 52 12.71 -3.66 -2.78
C VAL A 52 14.20 -3.75 -3.08
N THR A 53 15.04 -3.00 -2.36
CA THR A 53 16.50 -3.00 -2.55
C THR A 53 17.11 -4.37 -2.32
N LEU A 54 16.72 -5.06 -1.25
CA LEU A 54 17.17 -6.41 -0.94
C LEU A 54 16.71 -7.41 -2.01
N ALA A 55 15.43 -7.36 -2.41
CA ALA A 55 14.93 -8.23 -3.48
C ALA A 55 15.68 -8.02 -4.81
N ALA A 56 15.95 -6.76 -5.18
CA ALA A 56 16.73 -6.44 -6.37
C ALA A 56 18.17 -6.95 -6.27
N GLN A 57 18.79 -6.87 -5.09
CA GLN A 57 20.15 -7.39 -4.86
C GLN A 57 20.22 -8.91 -4.96
N GLU A 58 19.27 -9.62 -4.34
CA GLU A 58 19.17 -11.09 -4.40
C GLU A 58 18.98 -11.60 -5.84
N LEU A 59 18.31 -10.80 -6.68
CA LEU A 59 18.13 -11.08 -8.11
C LEU A 59 19.30 -10.62 -8.99
N GLY A 60 20.35 -10.03 -8.40
CA GLY A 60 21.52 -9.52 -9.12
C GLY A 60 21.27 -8.25 -9.93
N LEU A 61 20.16 -7.55 -9.69
CA LEU A 61 19.78 -6.29 -10.37
C LEU A 61 20.39 -5.05 -9.70
N SER A 62 20.81 -5.17 -8.44
CA SER A 62 21.43 -4.10 -7.67
C SER A 62 22.64 -4.61 -6.88
N LYS A 63 23.58 -3.71 -6.59
CA LYS A 63 24.71 -3.96 -5.67
C LYS A 63 24.45 -3.44 -4.26
N TYR A 64 23.38 -2.68 -4.07
CA TYR A 64 23.06 -2.03 -2.80
C TYR A 64 22.22 -2.96 -1.92
N THR A 65 22.43 -2.88 -0.60
CA THR A 65 21.64 -3.60 0.41
C THR A 65 20.68 -2.67 1.17
N GLU A 66 20.79 -1.36 0.94
CA GLU A 66 20.04 -0.33 1.63
C GLU A 66 19.66 0.76 0.61
N PRO A 67 18.48 1.39 0.77
CA PRO A 67 18.10 2.54 -0.03
C PRO A 67 18.94 3.76 0.37
N THR A 68 19.16 4.67 -0.59
CA THR A 68 19.85 5.94 -0.35
C THR A 68 18.87 7.07 -0.11
N SER A 69 19.24 8.02 0.75
CA SER A 69 18.47 9.26 0.91
C SER A 69 18.61 10.14 -0.34
N PHE A 70 17.56 10.90 -0.65
CA PHE A 70 17.63 11.95 -1.67
C PHE A 70 18.62 13.06 -1.27
N THR A 71 19.36 13.59 -2.24
CA THR A 71 20.25 14.74 -2.01
C THR A 71 19.48 16.05 -2.08
N ASP A 72 20.08 17.13 -1.57
CA ASP A 72 19.46 18.46 -1.64
C ASP A 72 19.24 18.91 -3.09
N GLU A 73 20.15 18.55 -4.00
CA GLU A 73 20.01 18.87 -5.43
C GLU A 73 18.83 18.12 -6.06
N GLU A 74 18.63 16.84 -5.71
CA GLU A 74 17.49 16.05 -6.18
C GLU A 74 16.16 16.62 -5.67
N LEU A 75 16.12 17.02 -4.39
CA LEU A 75 14.95 17.65 -3.78
C LEU A 75 14.66 19.04 -4.37
N GLN A 76 15.69 19.80 -4.73
CA GLN A 76 15.51 21.09 -5.42
C GLN A 76 15.00 20.91 -6.85
N ALA A 77 15.48 19.88 -7.55
CA ALA A 77 15.07 19.56 -8.91
C ALA A 77 13.65 18.98 -8.98
N GLU A 78 13.28 18.11 -8.03
CA GLU A 78 11.93 17.55 -7.90
C GLU A 78 11.42 17.67 -6.45
N PRO A 79 10.85 18.82 -6.08
CA PRO A 79 10.34 19.07 -4.72
C PRO A 79 9.24 18.09 -4.26
N LYS A 80 8.56 17.40 -5.19
CA LYS A 80 7.54 16.40 -4.82
C LYS A 80 8.13 15.18 -4.14
N LEU A 81 9.44 14.93 -4.24
CA LEU A 81 10.09 13.82 -3.53
C LEU A 81 9.90 13.90 -2.01
N LEU A 82 9.73 15.10 -1.46
CA LEU A 82 9.40 15.32 -0.05
C LEU A 82 8.09 14.63 0.38
N PHE A 83 7.18 14.37 -0.55
CA PHE A 83 5.92 13.65 -0.29
C PHE A 83 6.17 12.25 0.28
N PHE A 84 7.20 11.54 -0.18
CA PHE A 84 7.54 10.20 0.30
C PHE A 84 8.00 10.18 1.76
N GLY A 85 8.48 11.32 2.28
CA GLY A 85 8.80 11.49 3.70
C GLY A 85 7.60 11.83 4.60
N THR A 86 6.42 12.04 4.02
CA THR A 86 5.22 12.39 4.81
C THR A 86 4.59 11.17 5.48
N HIS A 87 3.73 11.44 6.46
CA HIS A 87 2.97 10.42 7.18
C HIS A 87 1.49 10.55 6.83
N CYS A 88 0.88 9.44 6.45
CA CYS A 88 -0.57 9.30 6.25
C CYS A 88 -1.06 8.25 7.25
N LEU A 89 -2.13 8.54 7.99
CA LEU A 89 -2.71 7.62 8.96
C LEU A 89 -4.24 7.65 8.82
N CYS A 90 -4.87 6.47 8.85
CA CYS A 90 -6.32 6.32 8.89
C CYS A 90 -6.73 5.18 9.82
N ARG A 91 -8.02 5.17 10.17
CA ARG A 91 -8.67 4.11 10.94
C ARG A 91 -10.00 3.78 10.28
N ALA A 92 -10.22 2.50 10.01
CA ALA A 92 -11.38 1.94 9.35
C ALA A 92 -12.35 1.37 10.37
N ASP A 93 -12.49 2.06 11.51
CA ASP A 93 -13.43 1.68 12.57
C ASP A 93 -14.85 1.55 12.00
N ARG A 94 -15.23 2.45 11.09
CA ARG A 94 -16.55 2.42 10.43
C ARG A 94 -16.70 1.23 9.48
N SER A 95 -15.69 0.94 8.67
CA SER A 95 -15.68 -0.23 7.80
C SER A 95 -15.80 -1.52 8.62
N ARG A 96 -15.07 -1.62 9.74
CA ARG A 96 -15.17 -2.76 10.65
C ARG A 96 -16.54 -2.85 11.32
N SER A 97 -17.18 -1.71 11.62
CA SER A 97 -18.52 -1.69 12.25
C SER A 97 -19.64 -2.26 11.37
N ILE A 98 -19.45 -2.27 10.04
CA ILE A 98 -20.40 -2.87 9.09
C ILE A 98 -20.05 -4.32 8.75
N GLY A 99 -19.07 -4.92 9.42
CA GLY A 99 -18.70 -6.33 9.26
C GLY A 99 -17.51 -6.59 8.34
N TRP A 100 -16.82 -5.56 7.84
CA TRP A 100 -15.59 -5.76 7.08
C TRP A 100 -14.47 -6.27 8.00
N ALA A 101 -13.90 -7.44 7.68
CA ALA A 101 -12.97 -8.17 8.53
C ALA A 101 -11.73 -8.65 7.75
N PRO A 102 -10.80 -7.75 7.39
CA PRO A 102 -9.57 -8.10 6.70
C PRO A 102 -8.63 -8.91 7.60
N VAL A 103 -7.94 -9.89 7.02
CA VAL A 103 -7.05 -10.86 7.67
C VAL A 103 -5.60 -10.82 7.15
N LYS A 104 -5.33 -10.17 6.01
CA LYS A 104 -3.95 -10.04 5.49
C LYS A 104 -3.15 -9.08 6.36
N THR A 105 -1.85 -9.32 6.48
CA THR A 105 -0.98 -8.64 7.44
C THR A 105 0.14 -7.86 6.75
N THR A 106 0.77 -6.93 7.47
CA THR A 106 1.98 -6.23 7.01
C THR A 106 3.11 -7.20 6.64
N ALA A 107 3.24 -8.34 7.33
CA ALA A 107 4.21 -9.37 6.94
C ALA A 107 3.89 -9.98 5.56
N GLY A 108 2.60 -10.20 5.26
CA GLY A 108 2.14 -10.63 3.94
C GLY A 108 2.43 -9.60 2.86
N PHE A 109 2.24 -8.30 3.16
CA PHE A 109 2.62 -7.20 2.27
C PHE A 109 4.12 -7.22 1.94
N PHE A 110 5.01 -7.33 2.94
CA PHE A 110 6.44 -7.40 2.65
C PHE A 110 6.83 -8.68 1.89
N ALA A 111 6.15 -9.80 2.15
CA ALA A 111 6.37 -11.03 1.40
C ALA A 111 5.97 -10.91 -0.09
N SER A 112 5.06 -10.00 -0.45
CA SER A 112 4.67 -9.80 -1.85
C SER A 112 5.68 -8.97 -2.65
N VAL A 113 6.59 -8.24 -2.00
CA VAL A 113 7.55 -7.35 -2.68
C VAL A 113 8.46 -8.11 -3.65
N ARG A 114 9.04 -9.24 -3.23
CA ARG A 114 9.98 -9.99 -4.08
C ARG A 114 9.35 -10.52 -5.37
N PRO A 115 8.17 -11.18 -5.34
CA PRO A 115 7.44 -11.54 -6.56
C PRO A 115 7.17 -10.36 -7.51
N GLU A 116 6.85 -9.18 -6.98
CA GLU A 116 6.62 -7.97 -7.80
C GLU A 116 7.92 -7.49 -8.48
N VAL A 117 9.04 -7.45 -7.75
CA VAL A 117 10.35 -7.09 -8.33
C VAL A 117 10.73 -8.07 -9.45
N GLU A 118 10.51 -9.37 -9.26
CA GLU A 118 10.73 -10.38 -10.30
C GLU A 118 9.86 -10.13 -11.54
N ALA A 119 8.57 -9.79 -11.34
CA ALA A 119 7.64 -9.53 -12.42
C ALA A 119 8.03 -8.27 -13.23
N VAL A 120 8.39 -7.18 -12.54
CA VAL A 120 8.85 -5.93 -13.16
C VAL A 120 10.16 -6.14 -13.91
N ALA A 121 11.11 -6.89 -13.34
CA ALA A 121 12.37 -7.22 -14.01
C ALA A 121 12.14 -8.00 -15.33
N LYS A 122 11.28 -9.03 -15.29
CA LYS A 122 10.89 -9.81 -16.49
C LYS A 122 10.25 -8.91 -17.54
N ALA A 123 9.29 -8.07 -17.15
CA ALA A 123 8.62 -7.14 -18.07
C ALA A 123 9.62 -6.17 -18.73
N SER A 124 10.59 -5.67 -17.97
CA SER A 124 11.60 -4.73 -18.46
C SER A 124 12.53 -5.35 -19.50
N THR A 125 12.87 -6.63 -19.34
CA THR A 125 13.66 -7.38 -20.35
C THR A 125 12.89 -7.71 -21.62
N ALA A 126 11.55 -7.84 -21.54
CA ALA A 126 10.70 -8.15 -22.70
C ALA A 126 10.48 -6.94 -23.63
N VAL A 127 10.58 -5.72 -23.11
CA VAL A 127 10.45 -4.46 -23.89
C VAL A 127 11.75 -4.09 -24.60
N ALA A 128 12.89 -4.65 -24.17
CA ALA A 128 14.21 -4.37 -24.75
C ALA A 128 14.57 -5.25 -25.96
N ASN A 129 13.70 -6.21 -26.33
CA ASN A 129 13.85 -7.12 -27.49
C ASN A 129 12.72 -6.89 -28.50
#